data_AF-A0AA96MFC9-F1
#
_entry.id   AF-A0AA96MFC9-F1
#
_cell.length_a   1.000
_cell.length_b   1.000
_cell.length_c   1.000
_cell.angle_alpha   90.00
_cell.angle_beta   90.00
_cell.angle_gamma   90.00
#
_symmetry.space_group_name_H-M   'P 1'
#
loop_
_entity.id
_entity.type
_entity.pdbx_description
1 polymer ?
#
loop_
_entity_poly.entity_id
_entity_poly.type
_entity_poly.pdbx_seq_one_letter_code
_entity_poly.pdbx_strand_id
1 'polypeptide(L)'
;MYAAQAGLSGCCKLPGIYRRAVWKPMLFYLISVLVLILDQVAKWIVRTHMELGERIPFWSPHLQFVYYENSGAAFSSFQGYGQYFAIIAVAFIAGVFYYRRQGKIRGPLLEAASGFLVGGAAGNAIDRVVFRQVTDFLVFGNRGGILNLADLAINAGGILIVVYLLLERFGHKTVR
;
A
#
# COMPACT_ATOMS: atom_id res chain seq x y z
N MET A 1 28.62 43.86 54.10
CA MET A 1 28.31 43.04 52.91
C MET A 1 28.24 41.59 53.36
N TYR A 2 27.07 40.97 53.19
CA TYR A 2 26.68 39.67 53.75
C TYR A 2 27.51 38.48 53.24
N ALA A 3 27.66 37.49 54.10
CA ALA A 3 28.23 36.17 53.80
C ALA A 3 27.15 35.07 53.76
N ALA A 4 27.43 34.06 52.92
CA ALA A 4 27.16 32.62 53.07
C ALA A 4 25.79 31.99 52.71
N GLN A 5 25.93 30.93 51.88
CA GLN A 5 25.14 29.68 51.79
C GLN A 5 23.70 29.77 51.27
N ALA A 6 23.12 28.80 50.56
CA ALA A 6 23.49 27.58 49.85
C ALA A 6 22.18 27.14 49.14
N GLY A 7 22.24 26.49 47.97
CA GLY A 7 21.02 26.08 47.27
C GLY A 7 21.28 25.11 46.13
N LEU A 8 21.54 23.85 46.50
CA LEU A 8 21.58 22.70 45.60
C LEU A 8 20.28 22.55 44.80
N SER A 9 20.41 22.30 43.50
CA SER A 9 19.62 21.26 42.84
C SER A 9 20.32 20.85 41.54
N GLY A 10 21.17 19.83 41.68
CA GLY A 10 21.42 18.95 40.55
C GLY A 10 20.13 18.20 40.23
N CYS A 11 19.78 18.10 38.95
CA CYS A 11 19.23 16.86 38.42
C CYS A 11 19.33 16.87 36.89
N CYS A 12 20.15 15.94 36.38
CA CYS A 12 20.01 15.27 35.09
C CYS A 12 19.67 16.15 33.88
N LYS A 13 20.71 16.55 33.14
CA LYS A 13 20.62 16.43 31.67
C LYS A 13 20.40 14.95 31.41
N LEU A 14 19.15 14.51 31.26
CA LEU A 14 18.86 13.21 30.68
C LEU A 14 19.31 13.31 29.21
N PRO A 15 20.41 12.66 28.77
CA PRO A 15 20.40 12.25 27.38
C PRO A 15 19.19 11.33 27.30
N GLY A 16 18.14 11.77 26.60
CA GLY A 16 17.01 10.92 26.30
C GLY A 16 17.56 9.72 25.53
N ILE A 17 17.88 8.66 26.26
CA ILE A 17 18.12 7.31 25.78
C ILE A 17 16.73 6.83 25.32
N TYR A 18 16.20 7.46 24.28
CA TYR A 18 15.42 6.72 23.32
C TYR A 18 16.46 5.87 22.59
N ARG A 19 16.79 4.71 23.19
CA ARG A 19 17.11 3.53 22.40
C ARG A 19 15.96 3.43 21.41
N ARG A 20 16.12 4.00 20.22
CA ARG A 20 15.26 3.70 19.08
C ARG A 20 15.36 2.20 18.99
N ALA A 21 14.33 1.49 19.42
CA ALA A 21 14.17 0.11 19.04
C ALA A 21 14.28 0.14 17.52
N VAL A 22 15.42 -0.32 17.00
CA VAL A 22 15.65 -0.49 15.58
C VAL A 22 14.81 -1.70 15.22
N TRP A 23 13.49 -1.51 15.21
CA TRP A 23 12.59 -2.41 14.52
C TRP A 23 13.11 -2.41 13.11
N LYS A 24 13.83 -3.47 12.71
CA LYS A 24 14.15 -3.69 11.31
C LYS A 24 12.79 -3.70 10.63
N PRO A 25 12.49 -2.72 9.77
CA PRO A 25 11.12 -2.52 9.34
C PRO A 25 10.84 -3.51 8.20
N MET A 26 10.78 -4.80 8.57
CA MET A 26 10.60 -5.93 7.68
C MET A 26 9.14 -6.06 7.23
N LEU A 27 8.21 -5.47 7.98
CA LEU A 27 6.78 -5.54 7.71
C LEU A 27 6.41 -4.95 6.34
N PHE A 28 6.95 -3.78 6.00
CA PHE A 28 6.79 -3.19 4.66
C PHE A 28 7.22 -4.17 3.56
N TYR A 29 8.44 -4.69 3.65
CA TYR A 29 8.99 -5.60 2.63
C TYR A 29 8.20 -6.89 2.54
N LEU A 30 7.85 -7.48 3.69
CA LEU A 30 7.05 -8.69 3.76
C LEU A 30 5.70 -8.51 3.08
N ILE A 31 4.97 -7.43 3.40
CA ILE A 31 3.66 -7.16 2.81
C ILE A 31 3.79 -6.85 1.31
N SER A 32 4.75 -6.01 0.90
CA SER A 32 4.94 -5.70 -0.52
C SER A 32 5.25 -6.94 -1.34
N VAL A 33 6.15 -7.81 -0.88
CA VAL A 33 6.50 -9.04 -1.58
C VAL A 33 5.34 -10.02 -1.60
N LEU A 34 4.63 -10.18 -0.47
CA LEU A 34 3.49 -11.09 -0.39
C LEU A 34 2.37 -10.65 -1.33
N VAL A 35 2.00 -9.37 -1.33
CA VAL A 35 0.99 -8.81 -2.24
C VAL A 35 1.40 -9.03 -3.69
N LEU A 36 2.65 -8.72 -4.04
CA LEU A 36 3.15 -8.87 -5.39
C LEU A 36 3.08 -10.33 -5.88
N ILE A 37 3.52 -11.28 -5.04
CA ILE A 37 3.49 -12.70 -5.37
C ILE A 37 2.04 -13.17 -5.55
N LEU A 38 1.16 -12.85 -4.61
CA LEU A 38 -0.24 -13.27 -4.67
C LEU A 38 -0.94 -12.70 -5.91
N ASP A 39 -0.71 -11.42 -6.24
CA ASP A 39 -1.27 -10.79 -7.44
C ASP A 39 -0.77 -11.46 -8.72
N GLN A 40 0.54 -11.60 -8.91
CA GLN A 40 1.09 -12.20 -10.12
C GLN A 40 0.70 -13.68 -10.28
N VAL A 41 0.62 -14.44 -9.19
CA VAL A 41 0.16 -15.84 -9.21
C VAL A 41 -1.31 -15.90 -9.61
N ALA A 42 -2.18 -15.08 -9.01
CA ALA A 42 -3.60 -15.06 -9.35
C ALA A 42 -3.82 -14.68 -10.83
N LYS A 43 -3.14 -13.64 -11.31
CA LYS A 43 -3.19 -13.24 -12.72
C LYS A 43 -2.67 -14.31 -13.65
N TRP A 44 -1.59 -15.00 -13.28
CA TRP A 44 -1.08 -16.13 -14.06
C TRP A 44 -2.09 -17.27 -14.14
N ILE A 45 -2.75 -17.62 -13.04
CA ILE A 45 -3.82 -18.64 -13.03
C ILE A 45 -4.94 -18.25 -13.99
N VAL A 46 -5.44 -17.02 -13.91
CA VAL A 46 -6.51 -16.52 -14.79
C VAL A 46 -6.09 -16.59 -16.26
N ARG A 47 -4.91 -16.05 -16.62
CA ARG A 47 -4.41 -16.07 -18.00
C ARG A 47 -4.20 -17.46 -18.59
N THR A 48 -4.03 -18.48 -17.75
CA THR A 48 -3.73 -19.86 -18.19
C THR A 48 -4.92 -20.81 -18.11
N HIS A 49 -5.95 -20.48 -17.33
CA HIS A 49 -7.09 -21.38 -17.08
C HIS A 49 -8.44 -20.78 -17.49
N MET A 50 -8.48 -19.52 -17.94
CA MET A 50 -9.70 -18.87 -18.41
C MET A 50 -9.54 -18.34 -19.83
N GLU A 51 -10.64 -18.32 -20.58
CA GLU A 51 -10.73 -17.63 -21.88
C GLU A 51 -11.05 -16.14 -21.67
N LEU A 52 -10.54 -15.27 -22.56
CA LEU A 52 -10.80 -13.84 -22.45
C LEU A 52 -12.31 -13.56 -22.55
N GLY A 53 -12.86 -12.89 -21.54
CA GLY A 53 -14.29 -12.60 -21.41
C GLY A 53 -15.09 -13.70 -20.70
N GLU A 54 -14.48 -14.85 -20.39
CA GLU A 54 -15.12 -15.92 -19.62
C GLU A 54 -15.56 -15.41 -18.23
N ARG A 55 -16.71 -15.90 -17.77
CA ARG A 55 -17.27 -15.57 -16.45
C ARG A 55 -17.57 -16.84 -15.67
N ILE A 56 -16.97 -16.97 -14.50
CA ILE A 56 -17.16 -18.11 -13.59
C ILE A 56 -17.80 -17.58 -12.29
N PRO A 57 -19.07 -17.92 -12.01
CA PRO A 57 -19.70 -17.54 -10.74
C PRO A 57 -19.05 -18.30 -9.58
N PHE A 58 -18.58 -17.57 -8.55
CA PHE A 58 -18.00 -18.18 -7.35
C PHE A 58 -18.98 -18.17 -6.17
N TRP A 59 -19.54 -17.00 -5.87
CA TRP A 59 -20.59 -16.82 -4.86
C TRP A 59 -21.62 -15.82 -5.37
N SER A 60 -22.51 -16.28 -6.24
CA SER A 60 -23.50 -15.42 -6.89
C SER A 60 -24.52 -14.85 -5.88
N PRO A 61 -24.92 -13.55 -5.97
CA PRO A 61 -24.44 -12.52 -6.90
C PRO A 61 -23.25 -11.70 -6.36
N HIS A 62 -22.64 -12.09 -5.25
CA HIS A 62 -21.67 -11.30 -4.50
C HIS A 62 -20.26 -11.31 -5.09
N LEU A 63 -19.81 -12.44 -5.63
CA LEU A 63 -18.47 -12.60 -6.20
C LEU A 63 -18.51 -13.51 -7.43
N GLN A 64 -17.92 -13.02 -8.52
CA GLN A 64 -17.69 -13.78 -9.74
C GLN A 64 -16.27 -13.52 -10.23
N PHE A 65 -15.66 -14.53 -10.85
CA PHE A 65 -14.43 -14.38 -11.60
C PHE A 65 -14.75 -14.06 -13.05
N VAL A 66 -13.99 -13.14 -13.63
CA VAL A 66 -14.07 -12.78 -15.04
C VAL A 66 -12.64 -12.75 -15.57
N TYR A 67 -12.38 -13.06 -16.83
CA TYR A 67 -11.09 -12.71 -17.40
C TYR A 67 -11.23 -11.45 -18.27
N TYR A 68 -10.64 -10.35 -17.83
CA TYR A 68 -10.61 -9.08 -18.56
C TYR A 68 -9.19 -8.52 -18.64
N GLU A 69 -8.82 -7.99 -19.81
CA GLU A 69 -7.55 -7.27 -20.00
C GLU A 69 -7.83 -5.77 -20.09
N ASN A 70 -7.38 -5.03 -19.09
CA ASN A 70 -7.64 -3.61 -18.95
C ASN A 70 -6.50 -2.78 -19.56
N SER A 71 -6.80 -2.09 -20.67
CA SER A 71 -5.84 -1.18 -21.33
C SER A 71 -5.83 0.24 -20.75
N GLY A 72 -6.55 0.48 -19.67
CA GLY A 72 -6.70 1.77 -19.01
C GLY A 72 -6.28 1.77 -17.53
N ALA A 73 -6.95 2.62 -16.76
CA ALA A 73 -6.88 2.72 -15.31
C ALA A 73 -8.10 2.02 -14.66
N ALA A 74 -8.31 2.27 -13.37
CA ALA A 74 -9.47 1.79 -12.64
C ALA A 74 -10.79 2.16 -13.34
N PHE A 75 -11.80 1.29 -13.20
CA PHE A 75 -13.12 1.43 -13.85
C PHE A 75 -13.05 1.57 -15.38
N SER A 76 -12.02 1.00 -15.99
CA SER A 76 -11.78 1.10 -17.43
C SER A 76 -11.63 2.54 -17.94
N SER A 77 -11.27 3.50 -17.09
CA SER A 77 -10.98 4.88 -17.50
C SER A 77 -9.70 4.96 -18.35
N PHE A 78 -9.58 5.94 -19.25
CA PHE A 78 -8.37 6.17 -20.07
C PHE A 78 -7.87 4.95 -20.86
N GLN A 79 -8.78 4.18 -21.49
CA GLN A 79 -8.40 3.04 -22.35
C GLN A 79 -7.38 3.46 -23.42
N GLY A 80 -6.44 2.57 -23.74
CA GLY A 80 -5.33 2.80 -24.67
C GLY A 80 -4.12 3.53 -24.08
N TYR A 81 -4.27 4.18 -22.91
CA TYR A 81 -3.18 4.89 -22.23
C TYR A 81 -2.57 4.11 -21.06
N GLY A 82 -3.08 2.90 -20.77
CA GLY A 82 -2.72 2.08 -19.62
C GLY A 82 -1.22 1.91 -19.42
N GLN A 83 -0.48 1.70 -20.50
CA GLN A 83 0.99 1.56 -20.50
C GLN A 83 1.72 2.75 -19.84
N TYR A 84 1.19 3.97 -19.96
CA TYR A 84 1.82 5.17 -19.36
C TYR A 84 1.63 5.21 -17.84
N PHE A 85 0.65 4.51 -17.28
CA PHE A 85 0.48 4.41 -15.84
C PHE A 85 1.60 3.61 -15.15
N ALA A 86 2.39 2.82 -15.90
CA ALA A 86 3.61 2.21 -15.38
C ALA A 86 4.63 3.27 -14.91
N ILE A 87 4.73 4.40 -15.63
CA ILE A 87 5.63 5.50 -15.26
C ILE A 87 5.19 6.12 -13.93
N ILE A 88 3.88 6.33 -13.77
CA ILE A 88 3.30 6.86 -12.52
C ILE A 88 3.56 5.88 -11.37
N ALA A 89 3.36 4.59 -11.59
CA ALA A 89 3.64 3.57 -10.58
C ALA A 89 5.11 3.54 -10.15
N VAL A 90 6.05 3.61 -11.11
CA VAL A 90 7.49 3.67 -10.81
C VAL A 90 7.83 4.93 -10.02
N ALA A 91 7.31 6.10 -10.41
CA ALA A 91 7.53 7.35 -9.69
C ALA A 91 6.96 7.29 -8.26
N PHE A 92 5.77 6.71 -8.10
CA PHE A 92 5.15 6.49 -6.80
C PHE A 92 6.01 5.59 -5.90
N ILE A 93 6.44 4.42 -6.41
CA ILE A 93 7.29 3.47 -5.67
C ILE A 93 8.61 4.14 -5.26
N ALA A 94 9.26 4.88 -6.17
CA ALA A 94 10.48 5.62 -5.87
C ALA A 94 10.26 6.65 -4.76
N GLY A 95 9.14 7.38 -4.80
CA GLY A 95 8.74 8.33 -3.76
C GLY A 95 8.56 7.67 -2.39
N VAL A 96 7.89 6.53 -2.32
CA VAL A 96 7.72 5.77 -1.07
C VAL A 96 9.08 5.34 -0.50
N PHE A 97 9.97 4.79 -1.32
CA PHE A 97 11.32 4.43 -0.88
C PHE A 97 12.14 5.64 -0.43
N TYR A 98 12.02 6.78 -1.09
CA TYR A 98 12.65 8.03 -0.69
C TYR A 98 12.18 8.49 0.69
N TYR A 99 10.87 8.58 0.91
CA TYR A 99 10.31 8.98 2.21
C TYR A 99 10.63 8.00 3.34
N ARG A 100 10.72 6.70 3.01
CA ARG A 100 11.20 5.67 3.92
C ARG A 100 12.66 5.88 4.33
N ARG A 101 13.55 6.17 3.37
CA ARG A 101 14.97 6.48 3.66
C ARG A 101 15.13 7.72 4.53
N GLN A 102 14.24 8.70 4.39
CA GLN A 102 14.19 9.87 5.28
C GLN A 102 13.64 9.55 6.68
N GLY A 103 13.16 8.32 6.91
CA GLY A 103 12.57 7.93 8.18
C GLY A 103 11.19 8.53 8.44
N LYS A 104 10.48 8.98 7.39
CA LYS A 104 9.11 9.50 7.48
C LYS A 104 8.06 8.40 7.46
N ILE A 105 8.40 7.21 6.96
CA ILE A 105 7.56 6.02 7.04
C ILE A 105 8.07 5.16 8.18
N ARG A 106 7.36 5.19 9.32
CA ARG A 106 7.68 4.43 10.53
C ARG A 106 6.41 4.01 11.25
N GLY A 107 6.54 2.95 12.05
CA GLY A 107 5.43 2.39 12.83
C GLY A 107 4.62 1.38 12.03
N PRO A 108 4.08 0.34 12.70
CA PRO A 108 3.52 -0.83 12.03
C PRO A 108 2.39 -0.48 11.05
N LEU A 109 1.55 0.50 11.38
CA LEU A 109 0.43 0.92 10.53
C LEU A 109 0.91 1.54 9.21
N LEU A 110 1.85 2.48 9.26
CA LEU A 110 2.35 3.17 8.08
C LEU A 110 3.26 2.27 7.22
N GLU A 111 4.00 1.37 7.88
CA GLU A 111 4.75 0.27 7.25
C GLU A 111 3.82 -0.67 6.48
N ALA A 112 2.72 -1.10 7.09
CA ALA A 112 1.75 -1.97 6.44
C ALA A 112 1.05 -1.26 5.28
N ALA A 113 0.58 -0.03 5.50
CA ALA A 113 -0.08 0.78 4.49
C ALA A 113 0.80 0.98 3.24
N SER A 114 2.04 1.42 3.44
CA SER A 114 3.00 1.59 2.35
C SER A 114 3.39 0.26 1.70
N GLY A 115 3.45 -0.82 2.48
CA GLY A 115 3.71 -2.17 1.97
C GLY A 115 2.66 -2.63 0.97
N PHE A 116 1.37 -2.48 1.32
CA PHE A 116 0.24 -2.77 0.45
C PHE A 116 0.24 -1.91 -0.82
N LEU A 117 0.44 -0.60 -0.68
CA LEU A 117 0.48 0.32 -1.81
C LEU A 117 1.60 -0.02 -2.80
N VAL A 118 2.82 -0.29 -2.30
CA VAL A 118 3.97 -0.63 -3.15
C VAL A 118 3.78 -2.00 -3.81
N GLY A 119 3.31 -3.00 -3.08
CA GLY A 119 3.04 -4.33 -3.64
C GLY A 119 2.02 -4.28 -4.77
N GLY A 120 0.89 -3.60 -4.55
CA GLY A 120 -0.14 -3.47 -5.58
C GLY A 120 0.28 -2.60 -6.77
N ALA A 121 0.95 -1.46 -6.52
CA ALA A 121 1.48 -0.63 -7.59
C ALA A 121 2.49 -1.39 -8.45
N ALA A 122 3.35 -2.21 -7.82
CA ALA A 122 4.32 -3.04 -8.54
C ALA A 122 3.64 -4.12 -9.39
N GLY A 123 2.65 -4.85 -8.86
CA GLY A 123 1.95 -5.90 -9.62
C GLY A 123 1.28 -5.34 -10.89
N ASN A 124 0.53 -4.25 -10.76
CA ASN A 124 -0.08 -3.60 -11.91
C ASN A 124 0.93 -2.93 -12.86
N ALA A 125 2.12 -2.53 -12.38
CA ALA A 125 3.18 -2.00 -13.24
C ALA A 125 3.86 -3.10 -14.05
N ILE A 126 4.07 -4.29 -13.46
CA ILE A 126 4.65 -5.44 -14.16
C ILE A 126 3.80 -5.81 -15.37
N ASP A 127 2.48 -5.96 -15.20
CA ASP A 127 1.63 -6.31 -16.33
C ASP A 127 1.65 -5.24 -17.43
N ARG A 128 1.62 -3.95 -17.06
CA ARG A 128 1.71 -2.86 -18.04
C ARG A 128 3.01 -2.84 -18.82
N VAL A 129 4.12 -3.23 -18.20
CA VAL A 129 5.42 -3.31 -18.88
C VAL A 129 5.49 -4.55 -19.77
N VAL A 130 5.01 -5.70 -19.28
CA VAL A 130 5.17 -6.99 -19.96
C VAL A 130 4.09 -7.22 -21.02
N PHE A 131 2.83 -6.93 -20.69
CA PHE A 131 1.63 -7.22 -21.48
C PHE A 131 0.93 -5.98 -22.05
N ARG A 132 1.37 -4.75 -21.68
CA ARG A 132 0.74 -3.46 -22.06
C ARG A 132 -0.67 -3.22 -21.50
N GLN A 133 -1.23 -4.21 -20.82
CA GLN A 133 -2.56 -4.23 -20.22
C GLN A 133 -2.44 -4.79 -18.80
N VAL A 134 -3.51 -4.72 -18.01
CA VAL A 134 -3.58 -5.32 -16.68
C VAL A 134 -4.63 -6.41 -16.69
N THR A 135 -4.28 -7.59 -16.18
CA THR A 135 -5.24 -8.69 -16.03
C THR A 135 -6.13 -8.44 -14.82
N ASP A 136 -7.41 -8.16 -15.05
CA ASP A 136 -8.44 -7.94 -14.05
C ASP A 136 -9.39 -9.14 -14.00
N PHE A 137 -9.81 -9.53 -12.78
CA PHE A 137 -10.55 -10.79 -12.63
C PHE A 137 -11.56 -10.94 -11.51
N LEU A 138 -11.68 -9.96 -10.61
CA LEU A 138 -12.62 -9.98 -9.50
C LEU A 138 -13.75 -9.00 -9.75
N VAL A 139 -14.98 -9.49 -9.73
CA VAL A 139 -16.17 -8.62 -9.76
C VAL A 139 -16.98 -8.84 -8.51
N PHE A 140 -17.16 -7.77 -7.74
CA PHE A 140 -17.98 -7.75 -6.54
C PHE A 140 -19.37 -7.21 -6.86
N GLY A 141 -20.40 -8.01 -6.60
CA GLY A 141 -21.79 -7.67 -6.90
C GLY A 141 -22.11 -7.61 -8.40
N ASN A 142 -23.25 -7.00 -8.73
CA ASN A 142 -23.76 -6.89 -10.10
C ASN A 142 -23.35 -5.59 -10.83
N ARG A 143 -22.73 -4.62 -10.14
CA ARG A 143 -22.37 -3.30 -10.70
C ARG A 143 -20.95 -2.86 -10.37
N GLY A 144 -20.15 -3.73 -9.76
CA GLY A 144 -18.75 -3.43 -9.44
C GLY A 144 -17.87 -3.36 -10.69
N GLY A 145 -16.79 -2.58 -10.61
CA GLY A 145 -15.69 -2.68 -11.57
C GLY A 145 -15.01 -4.06 -11.48
N ILE A 146 -14.33 -4.46 -12.56
CA ILE A 146 -13.46 -5.64 -12.56
C ILE A 146 -12.13 -5.21 -11.96
N LEU A 147 -11.69 -5.91 -10.91
CA LEU A 147 -10.49 -5.58 -10.13
C LEU A 147 -9.54 -6.77 -10.10
N ASN A 148 -8.31 -6.55 -9.66
CA ASN A 148 -7.37 -7.62 -9.30
C ASN A 148 -6.91 -7.50 -7.83
N LEU A 149 -6.02 -8.40 -7.39
CA LEU A 149 -5.51 -8.37 -6.03
C LEU A 149 -4.63 -7.15 -5.76
N ALA A 150 -3.89 -6.66 -6.76
CA ALA A 150 -3.14 -5.40 -6.66
C ALA A 150 -4.06 -4.20 -6.39
N ASP A 151 -5.24 -4.10 -7.02
CA ASP A 151 -6.20 -3.02 -6.76
C ASP A 151 -6.78 -3.10 -5.34
N LEU A 152 -7.11 -4.31 -4.88
CA LEU A 152 -7.56 -4.53 -3.51
C LEU A 152 -6.50 -4.14 -2.48
N ALA A 153 -5.23 -4.47 -2.76
CA ALA A 153 -4.11 -4.06 -1.94
C ALA A 153 -3.93 -2.53 -1.93
N ILE A 154 -4.02 -1.86 -3.07
CA ILE A 154 -3.94 -0.39 -3.15
C ILE A 154 -5.07 0.25 -2.32
N ASN A 155 -6.30 -0.25 -2.45
CA ASN A 155 -7.44 0.23 -1.67
C ASN A 155 -7.24 0.02 -0.16
N ALA A 156 -6.78 -1.17 0.26
CA ALA A 156 -6.46 -1.46 1.65
C ALA A 156 -5.36 -0.53 2.19
N GLY A 157 -4.28 -0.34 1.43
CA GLY A 157 -3.20 0.56 1.77
C GLY A 157 -3.69 2.01 1.93
N GLY A 158 -4.53 2.49 1.01
CA GLY A 158 -5.15 3.82 1.07
C GLY A 158 -6.02 4.01 2.32
N ILE A 159 -6.85 3.01 2.65
CA ILE A 159 -7.66 3.01 3.88
C ILE A 159 -6.76 3.09 5.11
N LEU A 160 -5.68 2.31 5.18
CA LEU A 160 -4.75 2.32 6.30
C LEU A 160 -4.04 3.69 6.45
N ILE A 161 -3.70 4.36 5.34
CA ILE A 161 -3.19 5.74 5.39
C ILE A 161 -4.24 6.69 5.99
N VAL A 162 -5.50 6.60 5.57
CA VAL A 162 -6.58 7.44 6.12
C VAL A 162 -6.73 7.19 7.62
N VAL A 163 -6.76 5.93 8.04
CA VAL A 163 -6.82 5.55 9.47
C VAL A 163 -5.63 6.13 10.24
N TYR A 164 -4.41 6.02 9.71
CA TYR A 164 -3.22 6.62 10.32
C TYR A 164 -3.39 8.13 10.55
N LEU A 165 -3.83 8.86 9.52
CA LEU A 165 -4.01 10.32 9.61
C LEU A 165 -5.10 10.72 10.60
N LEU A 166 -6.19 9.95 10.69
CA LEU A 166 -7.25 10.18 11.68
C LEU A 166 -6.72 9.95 13.11
N LEU A 167 -5.98 8.86 13.33
CA LEU A 167 -5.40 8.55 14.64
C LEU A 167 -4.40 9.61 15.09
N GLU A 168 -3.53 10.11 14.19
CA GLU A 168 -2.63 11.23 14.51
C GLU A 168 -3.42 12.49 14.89
N ARG A 169 -4.46 12.82 14.13
CA ARG A 169 -5.27 14.03 14.35
C ARG A 169 -6.04 13.99 15.66
N PHE A 170 -6.62 12.84 16.03
CA PHE A 170 -7.41 12.70 17.24
C PHE A 170 -6.56 12.40 18.47
N GLY A 171 -5.42 11.70 18.33
CA GLY A 171 -4.48 11.46 19.42
C GLY A 171 -3.87 12.75 19.98
N HIS A 172 -3.73 13.79 19.14
CA HIS A 172 -3.23 15.11 19.58
C HIS A 172 -4.24 15.95 20.36
N LYS A 173 -5.54 15.63 20.31
CA LYS A 173 -6.59 16.45 20.96
C LYS A 173 -6.92 16.02 22.38
N THR A 174 -6.54 14.82 22.80
CA THR A 174 -6.88 14.28 24.12
C THR A 174 -5.89 14.69 25.22
N VAL A 175 -4.82 15.42 24.88
CA VAL A 175 -3.74 15.83 25.80
C VAL A 175 -3.68 17.36 25.96
N ARG A 176 -4.77 18.08 25.70
CA ARG A 176 -4.89 19.52 25.98
C ARG A 176 -6.07 19.81 26.89
#